data_AF-A0A1B6K0B4-F1
#
_entry.id   AF-A0A1B6K0B4-F1
#
_cell.length_a   1.000
_cell.length_b   1.000
_cell.length_c   1.000
_cell.angle_alpha   90.00
_cell.angle_beta   90.00
_cell.angle_gamma   90.00
#
_symmetry.space_group_name_H-M   'P 1'
#
loop_
_entity.id
_entity.type
_entity.pdbx_description
1 polymer ?
#
loop_
_entity_poly.entity_id
_entity_poly.type
_entity_poly.pdbx_seq_one_letter_code
_entity_poly.pdbx_strand_id
1 'polypeptide(L)'
;MMARELAFKYALALNLDQRIPAKWRTTGLSGEEWLNHFMKRHQGLSLRQAEKTSLSRNTSFNKHNVGTYFDNLEALFAKVEVPPSRILNLDESGISTVLEAPKVIAARGTKQVGQVVSGERGEQITFCAVICADGTY
;
A
#
# COMPACT_ATOMS: atom_id res chain seq x y z
N MET A 1 -8.35 12.76 -6.32
CA MET A 1 -9.31 12.93 -7.43
C MET A 1 -9.60 11.56 -8.02
N MET A 2 -10.87 11.13 -7.99
CA MET A 2 -11.23 9.79 -8.44
C MET A 2 -11.29 9.75 -9.99
N ALA A 3 -10.88 8.64 -10.62
CA ALA A 3 -10.77 8.54 -12.08
C ALA A 3 -12.05 8.91 -12.85
N ARG A 4 -13.21 8.67 -12.25
CA ARG A 4 -14.53 9.02 -12.80
C ARG A 4 -14.78 10.53 -12.85
N GLU A 5 -14.25 11.26 -11.88
CA GLU A 5 -14.33 12.73 -11.81
C GLU A 5 -13.43 13.35 -12.90
N LEU A 6 -12.22 12.82 -13.05
CA LEU A 6 -11.29 13.26 -14.09
C LEU A 6 -11.86 13.01 -15.49
N ALA A 7 -12.48 11.85 -15.71
CA ALA A 7 -13.14 11.52 -16.97
C ALA A 7 -14.28 12.50 -17.32
N PHE A 8 -15.09 12.89 -16.33
CA PHE A 8 -16.14 13.89 -16.52
C PHE A 8 -15.55 15.27 -16.86
N LYS A 9 -14.57 15.74 -16.09
CA LYS A 9 -13.88 17.02 -16.33
C LYS A 9 -13.22 17.06 -17.71
N TYR A 10 -12.58 15.97 -18.11
CA TYR A 10 -11.95 15.85 -19.42
C TYR A 10 -12.97 15.88 -20.56
N ALA A 11 -14.12 15.23 -20.39
CA ALA A 11 -15.19 15.26 -21.38
C ALA A 11 -15.77 16.69 -21.56
N LEU A 12 -15.91 17.45 -20.48
CA LEU A 12 -16.31 18.86 -20.54
C LEU A 12 -15.24 19.71 -21.25
N ALA A 13 -13.96 19.49 -20.95
CA ALA A 13 -12.86 20.23 -21.58
C ALA A 13 -12.77 19.96 -23.10
N LEU A 14 -13.21 18.79 -23.55
CA LEU A 14 -13.29 18.43 -24.97
C LEU A 14 -14.59 18.88 -25.66
N ASN A 15 -15.45 19.64 -24.98
CA ASN A 15 -16.76 20.07 -25.46
C ASN A 15 -17.65 18.89 -25.92
N LEU A 16 -17.56 17.74 -25.24
CA LEU A 16 -18.36 16.54 -25.52
C LEU A 16 -19.67 16.53 -24.74
N ASP A 17 -20.14 17.70 -24.32
CA ASP A 17 -21.26 17.93 -23.42
C ASP A 17 -22.56 17.31 -23.92
N GLN A 18 -22.76 17.23 -25.23
CA GLN A 18 -23.94 16.59 -25.83
C GLN A 18 -23.81 15.07 -25.97
N ARG A 19 -22.60 14.52 -25.84
CA ARG A 19 -22.31 13.08 -25.97
C ARG A 19 -22.19 12.36 -24.63
N ILE A 20 -22.15 13.10 -23.52
CA ILE A 20 -22.15 12.52 -22.18
C ILE A 20 -23.58 12.33 -21.66
N PRO A 21 -23.88 11.23 -20.95
CA PRO A 21 -25.20 11.02 -20.36
C PRO A 21 -25.57 12.14 -19.38
N ALA A 22 -26.84 12.54 -19.33
CA ALA A 22 -27.34 13.55 -18.39
C ALA A 22 -27.00 13.23 -16.92
N LYS A 23 -26.98 11.93 -16.58
CA LYS A 23 -26.60 11.42 -15.25
C LYS A 23 -25.17 11.79 -14.82
N TRP A 24 -24.26 12.01 -15.78
CA TRP A 24 -22.89 12.45 -15.46
C TRP A 24 -22.87 13.89 -14.97
N ARG A 25 -23.76 14.74 -15.49
CA ARG A 25 -23.86 16.14 -15.07
C ARG A 25 -24.48 16.29 -13.69
N THR A 26 -25.51 15.50 -13.39
CA THR A 26 -26.16 15.52 -12.07
C THR A 26 -25.25 15.00 -10.97
N THR A 27 -24.39 14.03 -11.28
CA THR A 27 -23.46 13.42 -10.31
C THR A 27 -22.06 14.05 -10.31
N GLY A 28 -21.70 14.81 -11.35
CA GLY A 28 -20.33 15.33 -11.54
C GLY A 28 -19.29 14.23 -11.82
N LEU A 29 -19.73 13.02 -12.18
CA LEU A 29 -18.90 11.83 -12.29
C LEU A 29 -19.25 11.02 -13.54
N SER A 30 -18.27 10.35 -14.12
CA SER A 30 -18.56 9.32 -15.11
C SER A 30 -19.33 8.15 -14.48
N GLY A 31 -20.07 7.39 -15.29
CA GLY A 31 -20.72 6.15 -14.84
C GLY A 31 -19.70 5.06 -14.45
N GLU A 32 -20.11 4.11 -13.60
CA GLU A 32 -19.29 2.95 -13.24
C GLU A 32 -19.00 2.05 -14.44
N GLU A 33 -20.00 1.87 -15.30
CA GLU A 33 -19.85 1.18 -16.58
C GLU A 33 -18.72 1.75 -17.41
N TRP A 34 -18.58 3.07 -17.47
CA TRP A 34 -17.48 3.69 -18.22
C TRP A 34 -16.13 3.30 -17.64
N LEU A 35 -15.99 3.29 -16.31
CA LEU A 35 -14.74 2.91 -15.66
C LEU A 35 -14.42 1.43 -15.90
N ASN A 36 -15.43 0.56 -15.82
CA ASN A 36 -15.28 -0.87 -16.12
C ASN A 36 -14.80 -1.10 -17.56
N HIS A 37 -15.42 -0.44 -18.54
CA HIS A 37 -15.01 -0.53 -19.94
C HIS A 37 -13.64 0.11 -20.20
N PHE A 38 -13.30 1.20 -19.51
CA PHE A 38 -11.98 1.82 -19.58
C PHE A 38 -10.90 0.86 -19.08
N MET A 39 -11.08 0.25 -17.90
CA MET A 39 -10.14 -0.73 -17.36
C MET A 39 -10.02 -1.99 -18.23
N LYS A 40 -11.12 -2.46 -18.86
CA LYS A 40 -11.08 -3.58 -19.82
C LYS A 40 -10.26 -3.26 -21.07
N ARG A 41 -10.36 -2.03 -21.60
CA ARG A 41 -9.59 -1.60 -22.78
C ARG A 41 -8.12 -1.38 -22.47
N HIS A 42 -7.81 -0.91 -21.27
CA HIS A 42 -6.45 -0.61 -20.84
C HIS A 42 -5.94 -1.66 -19.85
N GLN A 43 -5.68 -2.89 -20.33
CA GLN A 43 -5.19 -4.01 -19.50
C GLN A 43 -3.81 -3.76 -18.88
N GLY A 44 -3.09 -2.75 -19.37
CA GLY A 44 -1.86 -2.23 -18.77
C GLY A 44 -2.08 -1.40 -17.50
N LEU A 45 -3.32 -1.23 -17.04
CA LEU A 45 -3.67 -0.55 -15.79
C LEU A 45 -4.20 -1.56 -14.76
N SER A 46 -4.01 -1.25 -13.48
CA SER A 46 -4.53 -2.04 -12.36
C SER A 46 -4.98 -1.13 -11.22
N LEU A 47 -5.98 -1.56 -10.46
CA LEU A 47 -6.33 -0.94 -9.19
C LEU A 47 -5.30 -1.38 -8.14
N ARG A 48 -4.71 -0.41 -7.44
CA ARG A 48 -3.69 -0.63 -6.42
C ARG A 48 -4.06 0.13 -5.15
N GLN A 49 -3.72 -0.48 -4.03
CA GLN A 49 -3.74 0.18 -2.74
C GLN A 49 -2.31 0.60 -2.42
N ALA A 50 -2.14 1.83 -1.94
CA ALA A 50 -0.82 2.32 -1.56
C ALA A 50 -0.31 1.53 -0.36
N GLU A 51 0.88 0.94 -0.49
CA GLU A 51 1.54 0.23 0.60
C GLU A 51 2.22 1.25 1.53
N LYS A 52 1.99 1.14 2.84
CA LYS A 52 2.56 2.05 3.85
C LYS A 52 4.02 1.69 4.14
N THR A 53 4.90 1.81 3.16
CA THR A 53 6.35 1.57 3.35
C THR A 53 7.08 2.91 3.34
N SER A 54 7.77 3.23 4.44
CA SER A 54 8.57 4.45 4.51
C SER A 54 9.76 4.37 3.54
N LEU A 55 10.09 5.50 2.91
CA LEU A 55 11.19 5.60 1.94
C LEU A 55 12.54 5.17 2.56
N SER A 56 12.74 5.46 3.85
CA SER A 56 13.91 5.05 4.63
C SER A 56 14.07 3.53 4.78
N ARG A 57 12.98 2.79 4.99
CA ARG A 57 13.02 1.31 5.06
C ARG A 57 13.40 0.72 3.71
N ASN A 58 12.88 1.31 2.63
CA ASN A 58 13.12 0.83 1.27
C ASN A 58 14.58 1.02 0.83
N THR A 59 15.19 2.17 1.15
CA THR A 59 16.60 2.44 0.82
C THR A 59 17.59 1.58 1.62
N SER A 60 17.25 1.28 2.87
CA SER A 60 18.12 0.49 3.76
C SER A 60 18.01 -1.02 3.52
N PHE A 61 16.90 -1.50 2.92
CA PHE A 61 16.67 -2.90 2.58
C PHE A 61 17.34 -3.28 1.24
N ASN A 62 18.67 -3.35 1.24
CA ASN A 62 19.46 -3.76 0.07
C ASN A 62 20.26 -5.04 0.35
N LYS A 63 20.68 -5.73 -0.72
CA LYS A 63 21.37 -7.03 -0.64
C LYS A 63 22.62 -6.98 0.24
N HIS A 64 23.37 -5.88 0.19
CA HIS A 64 24.58 -5.74 0.99
C HIS A 64 24.26 -5.66 2.48
N ASN A 65 23.36 -4.75 2.88
CA ASN A 65 22.97 -4.59 4.29
C ASN A 65 22.33 -5.87 4.86
N VAL A 66 21.48 -6.52 4.09
CA VAL A 66 20.85 -7.79 4.49
C VAL A 66 21.90 -8.90 4.62
N GLY A 67 22.83 -9.00 3.68
CA GLY A 67 23.94 -9.97 3.75
C GLY A 67 24.79 -9.75 5.00
N THR A 68 25.31 -8.54 5.18
CA THR A 68 26.13 -8.18 6.35
C THR A 68 25.40 -8.44 7.68
N TYR A 69 24.08 -8.23 7.73
CA TYR A 69 23.29 -8.56 8.92
C TYR A 69 23.31 -10.07 9.23
N PHE A 70 23.02 -10.91 8.24
CA PHE A 70 22.98 -12.37 8.44
C PHE A 70 24.37 -12.96 8.69
N ASP A 71 25.42 -12.44 8.04
CA ASP A 71 26.81 -12.85 8.29
C ASP A 71 27.21 -12.57 9.75
N ASN A 72 26.86 -11.39 10.27
CA ASN A 72 27.10 -11.03 11.66
C ASN A 72 26.28 -11.88 12.64
N LEU A 73 25.02 -12.17 12.29
CA LEU A 73 24.13 -13.00 13.09
C LEU A 73 24.70 -14.42 13.22
N GLU A 74 25.08 -15.03 12.09
CA GLU A 74 25.69 -16.35 12.06
C GLU A 74 26.99 -16.40 12.90
N ALA A 75 27.86 -15.40 12.73
CA ALA A 75 29.10 -15.30 13.50
C ALA A 75 28.86 -15.15 15.01
N LEU A 76 27.77 -14.50 15.43
CA LEU A 76 27.39 -14.37 16.83
C LEU A 76 26.87 -15.71 17.40
N PHE A 77 25.95 -16.36 16.68
CA PHE A 77 25.39 -17.66 17.07
C PHE A 77 26.43 -18.77 17.09
N ALA A 78 27.47 -18.68 16.24
CA ALA A 78 28.61 -19.60 16.30
C ALA A 78 29.50 -19.40 17.54
N LYS A 79 29.55 -18.19 18.11
CA LYS A 79 30.36 -17.85 19.30
C LYS A 79 29.62 -18.09 20.60
N VAL A 80 28.31 -17.86 20.60
CA VAL A 80 27.44 -17.98 21.76
C VAL A 80 26.41 -19.04 21.43
N GLU A 81 26.52 -20.19 22.10
CA GLU A 81 25.52 -21.25 21.98
C GLU A 81 24.24 -20.79 22.69
N VAL A 82 23.37 -20.09 21.96
CA VAL A 82 22.10 -19.58 22.48
C VAL A 82 21.02 -20.61 22.17
N PRO A 83 20.45 -21.28 23.19
CA PRO A 83 19.34 -22.19 22.96
C PRO A 83 18.11 -21.40 22.49
N PRO A 84 17.20 -22.00 21.71
CA PRO A 84 15.98 -21.34 21.24
C PRO A 84 15.14 -20.71 22.36
N SER A 85 15.16 -21.30 23.56
CA SER A 85 14.51 -20.82 24.79
C SER A 85 15.01 -19.46 25.31
N ARG A 86 16.10 -18.93 24.73
CA ARG A 86 16.68 -17.62 25.09
C ARG A 86 16.66 -16.62 23.94
N ILE A 87 16.00 -16.96 22.83
CA ILE A 87 15.83 -16.07 21.69
C ILE A 87 14.41 -15.50 21.77
N LEU A 88 14.30 -14.26 22.21
CA LEU A 88 13.04 -13.54 22.32
C LEU A 88 12.87 -12.61 21.13
N ASN A 89 11.88 -12.90 20.28
CA ASN A 89 11.50 -12.03 19.19
C ASN A 89 10.37 -11.12 19.68
N LEU A 90 10.63 -9.81 19.69
CA LEU A 90 9.63 -8.78 19.95
C LEU A 90 9.27 -8.11 18.63
N ASP A 91 7.98 -8.02 18.34
CA ASP A 91 7.50 -7.23 17.21
C ASP A 91 6.31 -6.35 17.61
N GLU A 92 6.22 -5.20 16.94
CA GLU A 92 5.17 -4.21 17.13
C GLU A 92 4.29 -4.15 15.88
N SER A 93 2.97 -4.34 16.07
CA SER A 93 1.98 -4.15 15.02
C SER A 93 1.04 -3.00 15.36
N GLY A 94 0.94 -2.04 14.44
CA GLY A 94 -0.02 -0.94 14.53
C GLY A 94 -1.36 -1.34 13.93
N ILE A 95 -2.37 -1.51 14.77
CA ILE A 95 -3.75 -1.74 14.34
C ILE A 95 -4.43 -0.37 14.22
N SER A 96 -4.68 0.06 12.99
CA SER A 96 -5.36 1.33 12.72
C SER A 96 -6.85 1.11 12.53
N THR A 97 -7.67 1.93 13.20
CA THR A 97 -9.12 2.01 12.96
C THR A 97 -9.47 2.90 11.76
N VAL A 98 -8.49 3.55 11.13
CA VAL A 98 -8.68 4.41 9.96
C VAL A 98 -9.03 3.55 8.75
N LEU A 99 -10.11 3.93 8.05
CA LEU A 99 -10.52 3.30 6.79
C LEU A 99 -9.35 3.25 5.81
N GLU A 100 -9.19 2.10 5.14
CA GLU A 100 -8.14 1.93 4.16
C GLU A 100 -8.23 2.98 3.05
N ALA A 101 -7.07 3.49 2.62
CA ALA A 101 -7.01 4.48 1.56
C ALA A 101 -7.69 3.96 0.28
N PRO A 102 -8.45 4.80 -0.44
CA PRO A 102 -9.16 4.38 -1.63
C PRO A 102 -8.17 3.90 -2.70
N LYS A 103 -8.51 2.79 -3.37
CA LYS A 103 -7.68 2.22 -4.45
C LYS A 103 -7.48 3.24 -5.58
N VAL A 104 -6.25 3.34 -6.06
CA VAL A 104 -5.85 4.21 -7.16
C VAL A 104 -5.55 3.38 -8.42
N ILE A 105 -5.76 3.97 -9.59
CA ILE A 105 -5.41 3.34 -10.87
C ILE A 105 -3.93 3.62 -11.15
N ALA A 106 -3.14 2.57 -11.31
CA ALA A 106 -1.71 2.66 -11.63
C ALA A 106 -1.34 1.70 -12.76
N ALA A 107 -0.19 1.92 -13.39
CA ALA A 107 0.34 1.00 -14.39
C ALA A 107 0.53 -0.41 -13.79
N ARG A 108 0.17 -1.42 -14.56
CA ARG A 108 0.30 -2.82 -14.18
C ARG A 108 1.80 -3.14 -14.06
N GLY A 109 2.18 -3.69 -12.90
CA GLY A 109 3.58 -3.99 -12.58
C GLY A 109 4.27 -2.92 -11.72
N THR A 110 3.65 -1.75 -11.53
CA THR A 110 4.15 -0.76 -10.58
C THR A 110 3.94 -1.27 -9.15
N LYS A 111 5.06 -1.56 -8.47
CA LYS A 111 5.06 -2.07 -7.09
C LYS A 111 4.84 -0.95 -6.07
N GLN A 112 5.29 0.26 -6.36
CA GLN A 112 5.21 1.39 -5.44
C GLN A 112 4.24 2.44 -5.97
N VAL A 113 3.07 2.53 -5.35
CA VAL A 113 2.10 3.58 -5.64
C VAL A 113 1.93 4.40 -4.38
N GLY A 114 2.64 5.52 -4.30
CA GLY A 114 2.55 6.42 -3.15
C GLY A 114 1.24 7.19 -3.19
N GLN A 115 0.49 7.14 -2.09
CA GLN A 115 -0.65 8.04 -1.88
C GLN A 115 -0.40 8.86 -0.62
N VAL A 116 -0.34 10.18 -0.78
CA VAL A 116 -0.39 11.10 0.35
C VAL A 116 -1.86 11.20 0.75
N VAL A 117 -2.26 10.45 1.78
CA VAL A 117 -3.57 10.63 2.41
C VAL A 117 -3.47 11.74 3.46
N SER A 118 -4.39 12.71 3.41
CA SER A 118 -4.63 13.63 4.52
C SER A 118 -5.10 12.78 5.68
N GLY A 119 -4.26 12.64 6.71
CA GLY A 119 -4.55 11.79 7.86
C GLY A 119 -5.74 12.32 8.64
N GLU A 120 -6.91 11.72 8.45
CA GLU A 120 -7.88 11.66 9.54
C GLU A 120 -7.23 10.79 10.62
N ARG A 121 -6.81 11.44 11.71
CA ARG A 121 -6.18 10.82 12.88
C ARG A 121 -7.20 9.86 13.53
N GLY A 122 -7.30 8.64 13.04
CA GLY A 122 -7.91 7.56 13.81
C GLY A 122 -6.98 7.14 14.93
N GLU A 123 -7.58 6.59 15.98
CA GLU A 123 -6.87 6.01 17.11
C GLU A 123 -6.10 4.77 16.61
N GLN A 124 -4.78 4.79 16.72
CA GLN A 124 -3.92 3.67 16.41
C GLN A 124 -3.69 2.89 17.69
N ILE A 125 -4.13 1.63 17.70
CA ILE A 125 -3.84 0.70 18.78
C ILE A 125 -2.51 0.04 18.44
N THR A 126 -1.53 0.17 19.33
CA THR A 126 -0.26 -0.54 19.21
C THR A 126 -0.37 -1.87 19.95
N PHE A 127 -0.09 -2.96 19.24
CA PHE A 127 0.05 -4.30 19.79
C PHE A 127 1.52 -4.69 19.77
N CYS A 128 2.08 -5.02 20.93
CA CYS A 128 3.42 -5.61 21.03
C CYS A 128 3.28 -7.08 21.44
N ALA A 129 3.91 -7.97 20.66
CA ALA A 129 4.04 -9.37 21.01
C ALA A 129 5.50 -9.72 21.24
N VAL A 130 5.73 -10.61 22.21
CA VAL A 130 7.02 -11.25 22.43
C VAL A 130 6.80 -12.75 22.34
N ILE A 131 7.61 -13.44 21.54
CA ILE A 131 7.57 -14.88 21.40
C ILE A 131 8.98 -15.45 21.50
N CYS A 132 9.13 -16.54 22.24
CA CYS A 132 10.39 -17.28 22.29
C CYS A 132 10.53 -18.16 21.05
N ALA A 133 11.76 -18.39 20.57
CA ALA A 133 11.98 -19.18 19.35
C ALA A 133 11.62 -20.67 19.51
N ASP A 134 11.51 -21.18 20.75
CA ASP A 134 11.00 -22.53 21.04
C ASP A 134 9.46 -22.59 21.16
N GLY A 135 8.77 -21.45 21.01
CA GLY A 135 7.32 -21.34 21.10
C GLY A 135 6.78 -21.32 22.54
N THR A 136 7.65 -21.27 23.55
CA THR A 136 7.22 -21.01 24.93
C THR A 136 6.96 -19.51 25.17
N TYR A 137 5.97 -19.22 26.01
CA TYR A 137 5.51 -17.87 26.36
C TYR A 137 5.45 -17.72 27.87
#